data_AF-A0A969NII3-F1
#
_entry.id   AF-A0A969NII3-F1
#
_cell.length_a   1.000
_cell.length_b   1.000
_cell.length_c   1.000
_cell.angle_alpha   90.00
_cell.angle_beta   90.00
_cell.angle_gamma   90.00
#
_symmetry.space_group_name_H-M   'P 1'
#
loop_
_entity.id
_entity.type
_entity.pdbx_description
1 polymer ?
#
loop_
_entity_poly.entity_id
_entity_poly.type
_entity_poly.pdbx_seq_one_letter_code
_entity_poly.pdbx_strand_id
1 'polypeptide(L)'
;YTYYLSVKAKDAAGNTSASSNSLTVKTTGGGSTVNYCFASCTSGSEHISNVSFGSINNASARDNYHDYTTISTSVNKGSNYLLTVTIGSVYSGDKVTAWIDWNGDGDFIDSGEKYSLSVSGSTATGNITVPATASVSSTRMRIRVFYYSASDEPCGDKQYGEVEDYTININSSASGNSYSSENTVLSSSDMRVYPNPSNGKFKLEIKNGYEGKIKVKVLDISRKS
;
A
#
# COMPACT_ATOMS: atom_id res chain seq x y z
N TYR A 1 -16.39 1.84 -7.83
CA TYR A 1 -17.68 1.14 -7.92
C TYR A 1 -17.73 -0.01 -6.92
N THR A 2 -18.88 -0.24 -6.30
CA THR A 2 -19.10 -1.38 -5.39
C THR A 2 -19.83 -2.48 -6.13
N TYR A 3 -19.24 -3.67 -6.17
CA TYR A 3 -19.82 -4.88 -6.74
C TYR A 3 -20.16 -5.87 -5.64
N TYR A 4 -21.26 -6.58 -5.85
CA TYR A 4 -21.74 -7.62 -4.95
C TYR A 4 -21.70 -8.94 -5.69
N LEU A 5 -20.82 -9.85 -5.27
CA LEU A 5 -20.76 -11.19 -5.83
C LEU A 5 -21.47 -12.15 -4.89
N SER A 6 -22.38 -12.96 -5.45
CA SER A 6 -22.94 -14.12 -4.77
C SER A 6 -22.97 -15.28 -5.75
N VAL A 7 -22.83 -16.49 -5.23
CA VAL A 7 -22.83 -17.73 -6.04
C VAL A 7 -24.02 -18.60 -5.68
N LYS A 8 -24.53 -19.33 -6.68
CA LYS A 8 -25.50 -20.42 -6.52
C LYS A 8 -24.90 -21.68 -7.11
N ALA A 9 -25.13 -22.81 -6.47
CA ALA A 9 -24.78 -24.11 -7.01
C ALA A 9 -25.95 -24.69 -7.80
N LYS A 10 -25.65 -25.44 -8.87
CA LYS A 10 -26.61 -26.26 -9.62
C LYS A 10 -26.14 -27.70 -9.66
N ASP A 11 -27.01 -28.65 -9.31
CA ASP A 11 -26.67 -30.08 -9.36
C ASP A 11 -26.96 -30.70 -10.75
N ALA A 12 -26.60 -31.98 -10.92
CA ALA A 12 -26.81 -32.71 -12.17
C ALA A 12 -28.30 -32.97 -12.49
N ALA A 13 -29.18 -32.90 -11.50
CA ALA A 13 -30.63 -33.02 -11.66
C ALA A 13 -31.29 -31.68 -12.01
N GLY A 14 -30.54 -30.58 -11.98
CA GLY A 14 -30.99 -29.24 -12.34
C GLY A 14 -31.48 -28.38 -11.16
N ASN A 15 -31.40 -28.86 -9.93
CA ASN A 15 -31.80 -28.10 -8.75
C ASN A 15 -30.79 -26.99 -8.47
N THR A 16 -31.27 -25.84 -8.00
CA THR A 16 -30.43 -24.66 -7.72
C THR A 16 -30.47 -24.31 -6.24
N SER A 17 -29.32 -23.98 -5.63
CA SER A 17 -29.24 -23.57 -4.23
C SER A 17 -29.79 -22.15 -3.99
N ALA A 18 -29.99 -21.80 -2.72
CA ALA A 18 -30.05 -20.41 -2.30
C ALA A 18 -28.72 -19.68 -2.61
N SER A 19 -28.77 -18.35 -2.74
CA SER A 19 -27.56 -17.53 -2.91
C SER A 19 -26.65 -17.66 -1.69
N SER A 20 -25.34 -17.69 -1.91
CA SER A 20 -24.37 -17.48 -0.83
C SER A 20 -24.51 -16.10 -0.20
N ASN A 21 -23.85 -15.90 0.95
CA ASN A 21 -23.55 -14.56 1.43
C ASN A 21 -22.84 -13.75 0.34
N SER A 22 -23.11 -12.44 0.31
CA SER A 22 -22.51 -11.55 -0.68
C SER A 22 -21.07 -11.19 -0.28
N LEU A 23 -20.14 -11.31 -1.22
CA LEU A 23 -18.83 -10.69 -1.14
C LEU A 23 -18.92 -9.29 -1.74
N THR A 24 -18.61 -8.28 -0.93
CA THR A 24 -18.45 -6.92 -1.40
C THR A 24 -17.06 -6.74 -1.99
N VAL A 25 -16.98 -6.43 -3.29
CA VAL A 25 -15.74 -6.09 -3.98
C VAL A 25 -15.84 -4.65 -4.43
N LYS A 26 -14.96 -3.79 -3.94
CA LYS A 26 -14.84 -2.42 -4.44
C LYS A 26 -13.77 -2.42 -5.52
N THR A 27 -14.10 -1.96 -6.72
CA THR A 27 -13.08 -1.44 -7.62
C THR A 27 -12.95 0.05 -7.33
N THR A 28 -11.73 0.54 -7.24
CA THR A 28 -11.44 1.94 -7.55
C THR A 28 -11.75 2.11 -9.03
N GLY A 29 -13.00 2.46 -9.33
CA GLY A 29 -13.36 2.92 -10.67
C GLY A 29 -12.46 4.11 -10.98
N GLY A 30 -11.89 4.14 -12.19
CA GLY A 30 -11.03 5.23 -12.61
C GLY A 30 -11.66 6.59 -12.30
N GLY A 31 -10.86 7.45 -11.67
CA GLY A 31 -11.04 8.89 -11.70
C GLY A 31 -12.23 9.46 -10.91
N SER A 32 -12.17 9.40 -9.57
CA SER A 32 -12.12 10.73 -8.93
C SER A 32 -10.74 11.24 -9.32
N THR A 33 -10.65 12.22 -10.20
CA THR A 33 -9.38 12.94 -10.39
C THR A 33 -9.07 13.57 -9.05
N VAL A 34 -8.25 12.87 -8.27
CA VAL A 34 -7.75 13.35 -6.99
C VAL A 34 -6.83 14.52 -7.35
N ASN A 35 -7.34 15.73 -7.11
CA ASN A 35 -6.65 16.95 -7.45
C ASN A 35 -5.85 17.39 -6.24
N TYR A 36 -4.55 17.12 -6.28
CA TYR A 36 -3.64 17.67 -5.30
C TYR A 36 -3.48 19.17 -5.51
N CYS A 37 -3.25 19.87 -4.40
CA CYS A 37 -2.96 21.30 -4.46
C CYS A 37 -1.74 21.59 -5.34
N PHE A 38 -1.78 22.75 -6.00
CA PHE A 38 -0.64 23.27 -6.74
C PHE A 38 0.57 23.45 -5.82
N ALA A 39 1.76 23.16 -6.34
CA ALA A 39 3.04 23.45 -5.71
C ALA A 39 4.08 23.74 -6.78
N SER A 40 4.93 24.73 -6.54
CA SER A 40 6.07 25.04 -7.40
C SER A 40 7.13 25.79 -6.60
N CYS A 41 8.29 25.95 -7.20
CA CYS A 41 9.30 26.91 -6.79
C CYS A 41 9.52 27.95 -7.90
N THR A 42 10.18 29.07 -7.62
CA THR A 42 10.37 30.13 -8.64
C THR A 42 11.83 30.37 -9.02
N SER A 43 12.77 30.06 -8.13
CA SER A 43 14.18 30.39 -8.28
C SER A 43 15.06 29.46 -7.43
N GLY A 44 16.37 29.73 -7.40
CA GLY A 44 17.34 28.90 -6.68
C GLY A 44 17.96 27.82 -7.56
N SER A 45 19.12 27.34 -7.14
CA SER A 45 19.82 26.20 -7.74
C SER A 45 19.60 24.91 -6.97
N GLU A 46 19.10 25.02 -5.73
CA GLU A 46 18.73 23.93 -4.84
C GLU A 46 17.63 23.09 -5.48
N HIS A 47 17.92 21.81 -5.68
CA HIS A 47 17.01 20.89 -6.36
C HIS A 47 17.23 19.46 -5.87
N ILE A 48 16.22 18.64 -6.07
CA ILE A 48 16.26 17.21 -5.86
C ILE A 48 16.99 16.63 -7.09
N SER A 49 18.14 16.02 -6.84
CA SER A 49 18.96 15.39 -7.88
C SER A 49 18.81 13.86 -7.91
N ASN A 50 18.35 13.27 -6.80
CA ASN A 50 17.95 11.87 -6.75
C ASN A 50 16.93 11.61 -5.64
N VAL A 51 15.98 10.70 -5.92
CA VAL A 51 15.09 10.10 -4.92
C VAL A 51 15.26 8.59 -4.91
N SER A 52 15.53 8.04 -3.73
CA SER A 52 15.58 6.60 -3.47
C SER A 52 14.56 6.20 -2.40
N PHE A 53 13.57 5.39 -2.78
CA PHE A 53 12.49 4.93 -1.91
C PHE A 53 11.88 3.61 -2.41
N GLY A 54 12.07 2.52 -1.67
CA GLY A 54 11.63 1.20 -2.13
C GLY A 54 12.32 0.82 -3.45
N SER A 55 11.54 0.65 -4.52
CA SER A 55 12.06 0.43 -5.88
C SER A 55 12.31 1.72 -6.69
N ILE A 56 11.90 2.88 -6.18
CA ILE A 56 12.20 4.17 -6.82
C ILE A 56 13.70 4.44 -6.64
N ASN A 57 14.37 4.73 -7.76
CA ASN A 57 15.70 5.33 -7.80
C ASN A 57 15.73 6.25 -9.03
N ASN A 58 15.31 7.50 -8.83
CA ASN A 58 15.12 8.46 -9.92
C ASN A 58 16.16 9.57 -9.82
N ALA A 59 17.04 9.68 -10.80
CA ALA A 59 17.93 10.83 -10.93
C ALA A 59 17.27 11.89 -11.82
N SER A 60 17.30 13.14 -11.39
CA SER A 60 16.59 14.26 -12.02
C SER A 60 17.50 15.48 -12.13
N ALA A 61 17.15 16.37 -13.04
CA ALA A 61 17.77 17.68 -13.18
C ALA A 61 16.85 18.74 -12.55
N ARG A 62 17.41 19.91 -12.24
CA ARG A 62 16.67 21.03 -11.66
C ARG A 62 15.49 21.49 -12.54
N ASP A 63 14.30 21.47 -11.96
CA ASP A 63 13.12 22.23 -12.38
C ASP A 63 12.46 22.89 -11.16
N ASN A 64 11.33 23.56 -11.37
CA ASN A 64 10.53 24.14 -10.31
C ASN A 64 9.54 23.11 -9.73
N TYR A 65 9.05 22.21 -10.58
CA TYR A 65 8.15 21.12 -10.25
C TYR A 65 8.29 19.99 -11.29
N HIS A 66 8.47 18.76 -10.82
CA HIS A 66 8.40 17.57 -11.67
C HIS A 66 7.23 16.64 -11.27
N ASP A 67 6.45 16.23 -12.27
CA ASP A 67 5.48 15.14 -12.15
C ASP A 67 6.12 13.81 -12.57
N TYR A 68 6.58 13.04 -11.59
CA TYR A 68 7.09 11.68 -11.77
C TYR A 68 6.06 10.62 -11.33
N THR A 69 4.75 10.91 -11.42
CA THR A 69 3.70 9.95 -11.02
C THR A 69 3.63 8.69 -11.90
N THR A 70 4.37 8.64 -13.00
CA THR A 70 4.59 7.40 -13.78
C THR A 70 5.63 6.47 -13.15
N ILE A 71 6.47 6.98 -12.25
CA ILE A 71 7.46 6.22 -11.47
C ILE A 71 6.82 5.86 -10.13
N SER A 72 6.94 4.59 -9.74
CA SER A 72 6.30 4.10 -8.53
C SER A 72 7.08 3.04 -7.77
N THR A 73 6.72 2.87 -6.49
CA THR A 73 7.11 1.72 -5.67
C THR A 73 5.89 1.14 -4.98
N SER A 74 6.00 -0.14 -4.62
CA SER A 74 5.01 -0.83 -3.78
C SER A 74 5.48 -0.87 -2.33
N VAL A 75 4.59 -0.52 -1.41
CA VAL A 75 4.83 -0.55 0.03
C VAL A 75 3.76 -1.36 0.75
N ASN A 76 4.10 -1.96 1.88
CA ASN A 76 3.16 -2.75 2.67
C ASN A 76 2.74 -1.99 3.94
N LYS A 77 1.44 -2.02 4.25
CA LYS A 77 0.91 -1.42 5.49
C LYS A 77 1.65 -1.92 6.74
N GLY A 78 1.96 -1.01 7.66
CA GLY A 78 2.68 -1.30 8.90
C GLY A 78 4.19 -1.55 8.73
N SER A 79 4.71 -1.48 7.50
CA SER A 79 6.15 -1.60 7.25
C SER A 79 6.84 -0.23 7.29
N ASN A 80 8.15 -0.24 7.46
CA ASN A 80 8.98 0.96 7.46
C ASN A 80 9.99 0.90 6.31
N TYR A 81 10.15 2.03 5.61
CA TYR A 81 11.05 2.17 4.46
C TYR A 81 11.93 3.39 4.63
N LEU A 82 13.20 3.30 4.27
CA LEU A 82 14.10 4.45 4.25
C LEU A 82 13.87 5.26 2.97
N LEU A 83 13.54 6.54 3.12
CA LEU A 83 13.58 7.53 2.04
C LEU A 83 14.93 8.24 2.10
N THR A 84 15.62 8.30 0.96
CA THR A 84 16.84 9.09 0.75
C THR A 84 16.63 10.04 -0.41
N VAL A 85 16.96 11.31 -0.19
CA VAL A 85 16.90 12.38 -1.20
C VAL A 85 18.29 13.01 -1.32
N THR A 86 18.81 13.13 -2.53
CA THR A 86 20.07 13.84 -2.80
C THR A 86 19.79 15.24 -3.34
N ILE A 87 20.41 16.24 -2.74
CA ILE A 87 20.27 17.66 -3.09
C ILE A 87 21.43 18.06 -4.01
N GLY A 88 21.14 18.52 -5.23
CA GLY A 88 22.15 18.78 -6.25
C GLY A 88 22.96 20.07 -6.04
N SER A 89 22.45 21.04 -5.29
CA SER A 89 23.17 22.27 -4.93
C SER A 89 22.79 22.68 -3.51
N VAL A 90 23.35 22.00 -2.52
CA VAL A 90 22.91 22.15 -1.13
C VAL A 90 23.42 23.42 -0.47
N TYR A 91 22.56 24.05 0.33
CA TYR A 91 22.86 25.16 1.22
C TYR A 91 22.55 24.77 2.67
N SER A 92 23.24 25.39 3.62
CA SER A 92 23.10 25.07 5.05
C SER A 92 21.70 25.32 5.64
N GLY A 93 20.85 26.07 4.92
CA GLY A 93 19.47 26.35 5.31
C GLY A 93 18.43 25.51 4.58
N ASP A 94 18.85 24.53 3.78
CA ASP A 94 17.95 23.65 3.06
C ASP A 94 17.21 22.72 4.01
N LYS A 95 15.92 22.57 3.73
CA LYS A 95 15.04 21.61 4.37
C LYS A 95 14.48 20.72 3.30
N VAL A 96 14.30 19.44 3.64
CA VAL A 96 13.59 18.49 2.78
C VAL A 96 12.45 17.88 3.57
N THR A 97 11.26 17.96 3.01
CA THR A 97 10.04 17.39 3.59
C THR A 97 9.35 16.53 2.53
N ALA A 98 8.89 15.36 2.95
CA ALA A 98 8.04 14.50 2.14
C ALA A 98 6.62 14.46 2.73
N TRP A 99 5.63 14.34 1.86
CA TRP A 99 4.24 14.09 2.21
C TRP A 99 3.73 12.86 1.46
N ILE A 100 2.93 12.02 2.10
CA ILE A 100 2.28 10.87 1.45
C ILE A 100 0.82 10.83 1.88
N ASP A 101 -0.08 10.92 0.90
CA ASP A 101 -1.53 10.87 1.07
C ASP A 101 -1.95 9.41 1.38
N TRP A 102 -1.93 9.02 2.65
CA TRP A 102 -2.12 7.61 3.03
C TRP A 102 -3.58 7.17 2.92
N ASN A 103 -4.51 8.11 2.99
CA ASN A 103 -5.93 7.83 2.98
C ASN A 103 -6.53 7.88 1.54
N GLY A 104 -5.82 8.52 0.60
CA GLY A 104 -6.16 8.66 -0.82
C GLY A 104 -7.22 9.73 -1.09
N ASP A 105 -7.31 10.78 -0.28
CA ASP A 105 -8.36 11.80 -0.38
C ASP A 105 -7.95 13.06 -1.16
N GLY A 106 -6.67 13.19 -1.50
CA GLY A 106 -6.14 14.26 -2.35
C GLY A 106 -5.58 15.47 -1.65
N ASP A 107 -5.42 15.40 -0.34
CA ASP A 107 -4.61 16.37 0.38
C ASP A 107 -3.43 15.71 1.11
N PHE A 108 -2.74 16.50 1.92
CA PHE A 108 -1.54 16.13 2.65
C PHE A 108 -1.57 16.69 4.08
N ILE A 109 -2.76 17.05 4.57
CA ILE A 109 -2.92 17.79 5.83
C ILE A 109 -3.23 16.87 7.01
N ASP A 110 -3.39 15.58 6.75
CA ASP A 110 -3.70 14.60 7.77
C ASP A 110 -2.49 14.24 8.66
N SER A 111 -2.83 13.81 9.87
CA SER A 111 -1.83 13.35 10.83
C SER A 111 -1.09 12.12 10.32
N GLY A 112 0.24 12.18 10.31
CA GLY A 112 1.10 11.08 9.87
C GLY A 112 1.43 11.10 8.38
N GLU A 113 1.00 12.13 7.63
CA GLU A 113 1.34 12.26 6.21
C GLU A 113 2.61 13.04 5.95
N LYS A 114 3.05 13.88 6.90
CA LYS A 114 4.23 14.75 6.79
C LYS A 114 5.49 14.13 7.44
N TYR A 115 6.60 14.15 6.70
CA TYR A 115 7.90 13.63 7.12
C TYR A 115 9.01 14.64 6.84
N SER A 116 9.49 15.32 7.89
CA SER A 116 10.70 16.16 7.80
C SER A 116 11.94 15.28 7.81
N LEU A 117 12.75 15.35 6.75
CA LEU A 117 13.96 14.55 6.59
C LEU A 117 15.16 15.21 7.28
N SER A 118 16.07 14.39 7.79
CA SER A 118 17.34 14.83 8.36
C SER A 118 18.34 15.12 7.25
N VAL A 119 18.67 16.39 7.06
CA VAL A 119 19.65 16.85 6.05
C VAL A 119 21.07 16.79 6.62
N SER A 120 21.99 16.17 5.88
CA SER A 120 23.41 16.07 6.20
C SER A 120 24.23 16.17 4.91
N GLY A 121 24.92 17.31 4.72
CA GLY A 121 25.54 17.63 3.44
C GLY A 121 24.48 17.62 2.33
N SER A 122 24.80 17.01 1.19
CA SER A 122 23.89 16.89 0.04
C SER A 122 22.84 15.79 0.18
N THR A 123 22.66 15.17 1.35
CA THR A 123 21.77 14.02 1.51
C THR A 123 20.77 14.27 2.62
N ALA A 124 19.48 14.06 2.34
CA ALA A 124 18.41 14.07 3.32
C ALA A 124 17.83 12.66 3.48
N THR A 125 17.60 12.22 4.71
CA THR A 125 17.10 10.86 5.00
C THR A 125 15.98 10.86 6.02
N GLY A 126 15.09 9.87 5.94
CA GLY A 126 14.02 9.68 6.91
C GLY A 126 13.35 8.32 6.76
N ASN A 127 12.90 7.79 7.89
CA ASN A 127 12.15 6.54 7.95
C ASN A 127 10.66 6.83 7.73
N ILE A 128 10.10 6.25 6.69
CA ILE A 128 8.69 6.35 6.33
C ILE A 128 7.98 5.10 6.85
N THR A 129 7.18 5.29 7.90
CA THR A 129 6.31 4.25 8.43
C THR A 129 4.96 4.32 7.71
N VAL A 130 4.59 3.24 7.02
CA VAL A 130 3.30 3.12 6.35
C VAL A 130 2.21 2.84 7.41
N PRO A 131 1.20 3.71 7.57
CA PRO A 131 0.16 3.49 8.57
C PRO A 131 -0.59 2.16 8.36
N ALA A 132 -0.89 1.47 9.45
CA ALA A 132 -1.74 0.27 9.41
C ALA A 132 -3.20 0.60 8.96
N THR A 133 -3.57 1.87 8.96
CA THR A 133 -4.86 2.39 8.52
C THR A 133 -4.87 2.84 7.06
N ALA A 134 -3.72 2.90 6.38
CA ALA A 134 -3.62 3.42 5.01
C ALA A 134 -4.57 2.68 4.04
N SER A 135 -5.12 3.40 3.07
CA SER A 135 -5.99 2.85 2.04
C SER A 135 -5.19 1.95 1.10
N VAL A 136 -5.73 0.77 0.77
CA VAL A 136 -5.12 -0.11 -0.25
C VAL A 136 -5.45 0.49 -1.62
N SER A 137 -4.53 1.31 -2.13
CA SER A 137 -4.68 2.06 -3.37
C SER A 137 -3.33 2.57 -3.88
N SER A 138 -3.34 3.12 -5.08
CA SER A 138 -2.28 4.01 -5.56
C SER A 138 -2.55 5.41 -5.00
N THR A 139 -1.53 6.06 -4.46
CA THR A 139 -1.59 7.42 -3.92
C THR A 139 -0.35 8.23 -4.27
N ARG A 140 -0.33 9.52 -3.92
CA ARG A 140 0.78 10.43 -4.19
C ARG A 140 1.74 10.55 -3.02
N MET A 141 3.03 10.56 -3.35
CA MET A 141 4.08 11.11 -2.51
C MET A 141 4.55 12.43 -3.13
N ARG A 142 4.67 13.48 -2.33
CA ARG A 142 5.27 14.76 -2.71
C ARG A 142 6.54 14.97 -1.91
N ILE A 143 7.63 15.37 -2.56
CA ILE A 143 8.88 15.74 -1.91
C ILE A 143 9.18 17.19 -2.26
N ARG A 144 9.57 17.99 -1.27
CA ARG A 144 10.05 19.35 -1.49
C ARG A 144 11.42 19.52 -0.87
N VAL A 145 12.35 20.09 -1.62
CA VAL A 145 13.50 20.81 -1.06
C VAL A 145 13.18 22.30 -1.07
N PHE A 146 13.49 23.02 -0.01
CA PHE A 146 13.29 24.47 0.05
C PHE A 146 14.25 25.15 1.04
N TYR A 147 14.61 26.40 0.74
CA TYR A 147 15.51 27.21 1.57
C TYR A 147 14.75 28.25 2.40
N TYR A 148 15.06 28.33 3.70
CA TYR A 148 14.67 29.41 4.62
C TYR A 148 13.20 29.87 4.53
N SER A 149 12.26 28.94 4.40
CA SER A 149 10.82 29.25 4.40
C SER A 149 10.25 29.25 5.82
N ALA A 150 9.38 30.22 6.10
CA ALA A 150 8.62 30.31 7.36
C ALA A 150 7.54 29.22 7.49
N SER A 151 7.05 28.68 6.37
CA SER A 151 6.07 27.60 6.35
C SER A 151 6.57 26.39 5.57
N ASP A 152 6.27 25.21 6.09
CA ASP A 152 6.67 23.91 5.56
C ASP A 152 5.39 23.18 5.12
N GLU A 153 4.90 23.59 3.96
CA GLU A 153 3.59 23.23 3.43
C GLU A 153 3.75 22.42 2.13
N PRO A 154 2.86 21.44 1.90
CA PRO A 154 2.87 20.63 0.68
C PRO A 154 2.41 21.44 -0.54
N CYS A 155 1.75 22.58 -0.32
CA CYS A 155 1.10 23.40 -1.34
C CYS A 155 1.78 24.77 -1.52
N GLY A 156 1.43 25.43 -2.62
CA GLY A 156 1.79 26.81 -2.92
C GLY A 156 3.23 26.99 -3.40
N ASP A 157 3.53 28.23 -3.77
CA ASP A 157 4.84 28.62 -4.27
C ASP A 157 5.86 28.84 -3.15
N LYS A 158 7.09 28.42 -3.44
CA LYS A 158 8.28 28.79 -2.65
C LYS A 158 9.27 29.53 -3.53
N GLN A 159 10.05 30.41 -2.93
CA GLN A 159 11.03 31.16 -3.70
C GLN A 159 12.19 30.27 -4.17
N TYR A 160 12.67 29.37 -3.30
CA TYR A 160 13.86 28.57 -3.51
C TYR A 160 13.57 27.09 -3.31
N GLY A 161 14.12 26.25 -4.19
CA GLY A 161 14.03 24.80 -4.11
C GLY A 161 13.31 24.17 -5.30
N GLU A 162 12.74 22.99 -5.08
CA GLU A 162 12.03 22.19 -6.08
C GLU A 162 10.97 21.30 -5.42
N VAL A 163 9.99 20.88 -6.22
CA VAL A 163 8.97 19.90 -5.85
C VAL A 163 9.04 18.70 -6.81
N GLU A 164 8.94 17.48 -6.29
CA GLU A 164 8.75 16.28 -7.10
C GLU A 164 7.58 15.43 -6.56
N ASP A 165 6.70 14.98 -7.46
CA ASP A 165 5.59 14.07 -7.13
C ASP A 165 5.84 12.66 -7.70
N TYR A 166 5.58 11.62 -6.89
CA TYR A 166 5.73 10.21 -7.24
C TYR A 166 4.48 9.40 -6.86
N THR A 167 4.35 8.21 -7.43
CA THR A 167 3.24 7.29 -7.09
C THR A 167 3.66 6.22 -6.09
N ILE A 168 2.87 6.03 -5.04
CA ILE A 168 3.04 4.97 -4.04
C ILE A 168 1.88 3.98 -4.16
N ASN A 169 2.20 2.70 -4.40
CA ASN A 169 1.21 1.62 -4.40
C ASN A 169 1.17 0.95 -3.03
N ILE A 170 0.05 1.08 -2.32
CA ILE A 170 -0.12 0.55 -0.97
C ILE A 170 -0.77 -0.83 -1.04
N ASN A 171 -0.03 -1.83 -0.60
CA ASN A 171 -0.51 -3.19 -0.43
C ASN A 171 -0.99 -3.44 1.00
N SER A 172 -1.84 -4.46 1.18
CA SER A 172 -2.11 -5.00 2.51
C SER A 172 -0.80 -5.35 3.22
N SER A 173 -0.81 -5.31 4.56
CA SER A 173 0.35 -5.71 5.36
C SER A 173 0.89 -7.06 4.88
N ALA A 174 2.22 -7.17 4.84
CA ALA A 174 2.88 -8.46 4.77
C ALA A 174 2.69 -9.16 6.11
N SER A 175 1.46 -9.59 6.40
CA SER A 175 1.26 -10.66 7.36
C SER A 175 2.12 -11.81 6.86
N GLY A 176 2.92 -12.42 7.74
CA GLY A 176 3.61 -13.68 7.48
C GLY A 176 2.67 -14.87 7.22
N ASN A 177 1.50 -14.60 6.66
CA ASN A 177 0.65 -15.57 6.04
C ASN A 177 0.96 -15.47 4.55
N SER A 178 1.88 -16.34 4.12
CA SER A 178 2.01 -16.74 2.74
C SER A 178 0.61 -17.13 2.25
N TYR A 179 -0.12 -16.18 1.67
CA TYR A 179 -1.13 -16.53 0.68
C TYR A 179 -0.35 -16.98 -0.54
N SER A 180 0.20 -18.20 -0.46
CA SER A 180 0.50 -18.92 -1.68
C SER A 180 -0.83 -19.07 -2.38
N SER A 181 -0.95 -18.51 -3.57
CA SER A 181 -1.98 -18.84 -4.54
C SER A 181 -1.79 -20.27 -5.07
N GLU A 182 -1.31 -21.17 -4.23
CA GLU A 182 -1.22 -22.59 -4.50
C GLU A 182 -2.14 -23.29 -3.52
N ASN A 183 -2.81 -24.34 -4.01
CA ASN A 183 -3.54 -25.29 -3.17
C ASN A 183 -2.61 -25.78 -2.06
N THR A 184 -2.62 -25.10 -0.90
CA THR A 184 -1.88 -25.55 0.27
C THR A 184 -2.61 -26.79 0.76
N VAL A 185 -2.08 -27.96 0.40
CA VAL A 185 -2.57 -29.24 0.90
C VAL A 185 -2.25 -29.26 2.39
N LEU A 186 -3.27 -29.04 3.22
CA LEU A 186 -3.15 -29.16 4.67
C LEU A 186 -2.66 -30.57 5.01
N SER A 187 -1.58 -30.67 5.78
CA SER A 187 -1.08 -31.97 6.21
C SER A 187 -1.99 -32.53 7.32
N SER A 188 -1.95 -33.84 7.55
CA SER A 188 -2.66 -34.47 8.68
C SER A 188 -2.22 -33.95 10.07
N SER A 189 -1.16 -33.15 10.12
CA SER A 189 -0.66 -32.51 11.34
C SER A 189 -1.41 -31.22 11.70
N ASP A 190 -2.07 -30.62 10.70
CA ASP A 190 -2.75 -29.31 10.78
C ASP A 190 -4.25 -29.44 11.02
N MET A 191 -4.79 -30.63 10.78
CA MET A 191 -6.20 -30.98 10.94
C MET A 191 -6.35 -32.16 11.89
N ARG A 192 -7.24 -32.03 12.87
CA ARG A 192 -7.63 -33.11 13.78
C ARG A 192 -9.10 -33.42 13.58
N VAL A 193 -9.41 -34.70 13.38
CA VAL A 193 -10.79 -35.20 13.33
C VAL A 193 -11.02 -36.08 14.55
N TYR A 194 -11.99 -35.74 15.39
CA TYR A 194 -12.31 -36.53 16.57
C TYR A 194 -13.80 -36.47 16.95
N PRO A 195 -14.36 -37.56 17.52
CA PRO A 195 -13.73 -38.87 17.62
C PRO A 195 -13.61 -39.52 16.23
N ASN A 196 -12.51 -40.24 16.00
CA ASN A 196 -12.33 -41.14 14.86
C ASN A 196 -11.72 -42.44 15.41
N PRO A 197 -12.44 -43.58 15.46
CA PRO A 197 -13.77 -43.83 14.86
C PRO A 197 -14.92 -43.00 15.45
N SER A 198 -15.97 -42.76 14.65
CA SER A 198 -17.16 -42.00 15.04
C SER A 198 -18.45 -42.80 14.77
N ASN A 199 -19.56 -42.49 15.44
CA ASN A 199 -20.88 -43.07 15.10
C ASN A 199 -21.66 -42.27 14.03
N GLY A 200 -20.97 -41.41 13.28
CA GLY A 200 -21.59 -40.47 12.32
C GLY A 200 -21.56 -39.01 12.76
N LYS A 201 -21.00 -38.72 13.94
CA LYS A 201 -20.71 -37.36 14.41
C LYS A 201 -19.23 -37.22 14.73
N PHE A 202 -18.56 -36.28 14.08
CA PHE A 202 -17.16 -35.95 14.33
C PHE A 202 -16.99 -34.43 14.34
N LYS A 203 -15.93 -33.97 15.00
CA LYS A 203 -15.48 -32.59 15.01
C LYS A 203 -14.21 -32.51 14.18
N LEU A 204 -14.15 -31.52 13.30
CA LEU A 204 -12.94 -31.12 12.61
C LEU A 204 -12.37 -29.89 13.34
N GLU A 205 -11.11 -29.98 13.74
CA GLU A 205 -10.34 -28.90 14.34
C GLU A 205 -9.13 -28.59 13.46
N ILE A 206 -8.90 -27.31 13.20
CA ILE A 206 -7.79 -26.81 12.39
C ILE A 206 -6.94 -25.97 13.32
N LYS A 207 -5.64 -26.26 13.39
CA LYS A 207 -4.72 -25.54 14.29
C LYS A 207 -4.63 -24.05 13.92
N ASN A 208 -4.39 -23.20 14.91
CA ASN A 208 -4.30 -21.75 14.75
C ASN A 208 -3.35 -21.33 13.62
N GLY A 209 -3.67 -20.21 12.95
CA GLY A 209 -2.84 -19.61 11.91
C GLY A 209 -3.47 -19.55 10.51
N TYR A 210 -4.66 -20.14 10.32
CA TYR A 210 -5.39 -20.08 9.05
C TYR A 210 -6.49 -19.03 9.08
N GLU A 211 -6.35 -17.99 8.27
CA GLU A 211 -7.42 -17.07 7.91
C GLU A 211 -7.78 -17.29 6.44
N GLY A 212 -8.99 -17.78 6.15
CA GLY A 212 -9.40 -18.06 4.77
C GLY A 212 -10.60 -18.98 4.64
N LYS A 213 -11.08 -19.16 3.39
CA LYS A 213 -12.17 -20.10 3.08
C LYS A 213 -11.60 -21.53 3.01
N ILE A 214 -12.15 -22.43 3.82
CA ILE A 214 -11.74 -23.83 3.86
C ILE A 214 -12.82 -24.68 3.18
N LYS A 215 -12.43 -25.47 2.18
CA LYS A 215 -13.30 -26.49 1.58
C LYS A 215 -12.92 -27.85 2.16
N VAL A 216 -13.86 -28.50 2.83
CA VAL A 216 -13.66 -29.84 3.39
C VAL A 216 -14.41 -30.84 2.54
N LYS A 217 -13.75 -31.92 2.12
CA LYS A 217 -14.37 -33.08 1.49
C LYS A 217 -14.19 -34.28 2.41
N VAL A 218 -15.30 -34.85 2.86
CA VAL A 218 -15.30 -36.10 3.63
C VAL A 218 -15.46 -37.24 2.63
N LEU A 219 -14.69 -38.31 2.82
CA LEU A 219 -14.78 -39.51 2.00
C LEU A 219 -15.01 -40.70 2.91
N ASP A 220 -15.84 -41.64 2.47
CA ASP A 220 -15.92 -42.98 3.04
C ASP A 220 -14.63 -43.77 2.71
N ILE A 221 -14.37 -44.88 3.41
CA ILE A 221 -13.31 -45.85 3.11
C ILE A 221 -13.28 -46.30 1.64
N SER A 222 -14.41 -46.24 0.92
CA SER A 222 -14.49 -46.50 -0.53
C SER A 222 -14.08 -45.32 -1.43
N ARG A 223 -13.63 -44.20 -0.84
CA ARG A 223 -13.26 -42.92 -1.50
C ARG A 223 -14.42 -42.21 -2.23
N LYS A 224 -15.66 -42.53 -1.84
CA LYS A 224 -16.86 -41.80 -2.29
C LYS A 224 -17.20 -40.69 -1.30
N SER A 225 -17.66 -39.55 -1.83
CA SER A 225 -18.14 -38.41 -1.04
C SER A 225 -19.61 -38.53 -0.69
#